data_AF-A0A1S8CJH8-F1
#
_entry.id   AF-A0A1S8CJH8-F1
#
_cell.length_a   1.000
_cell.length_b   1.000
_cell.length_c   1.000
_cell.angle_alpha   90.00
_cell.angle_beta   90.00
_cell.angle_gamma   90.00
#
_symmetry.space_group_name_H-M   'P 1'
#
loop_
_entity.id
_entity.type
_entity.pdbx_description
1 polymer ?
#
loop_
_entity_poly.entity_id
_entity_poly.type
_entity_poly.pdbx_seq_one_letter_code
_entity_poly.pdbx_strand_id
1 'polypeptide(L)'
;MAKNEFLPFGIGAGANVLTPADWSALPARGKGFASGAAKSKELNTVWRQSSVISSVVAQCIADSSGKDVLDNGDTSTLLAALKNLLTPTGVPLPWPTATPPTGWLKCNGATFSKTLYPNLALAYPSGVLPDLRGEFIRGWDDGRGVDTGRTLISPQTDKMRKHNHALLFGNGTGNKVPAVHEMYRASSSQTYFAYYGESGVYITEEGGNETAPRNIAFNYIVRAA
;
A
#
# COMPACT_ATOMS: atom_id res chain seq x y z
N MET A 1 0.66 24.55 -11.17
CA MET A 1 -0.17 23.93 -10.12
C MET A 1 -1.56 23.75 -10.67
N ALA A 2 -2.22 22.65 -10.30
CA ALA A 2 -3.62 22.42 -10.65
C ALA A 2 -4.51 23.51 -10.03
N LYS A 3 -5.57 23.89 -10.74
CA LYS A 3 -6.53 24.92 -10.33
C LYS A 3 -7.64 24.33 -9.46
N ASN A 4 -8.06 25.07 -8.44
CA ASN A 4 -9.25 24.81 -7.65
C ASN A 4 -10.27 25.94 -7.88
N GLU A 5 -11.42 25.61 -8.47
CA GLU A 5 -12.50 26.59 -8.71
C GLU A 5 -13.54 26.64 -7.60
N PHE A 6 -13.50 25.71 -6.64
CA PHE A 6 -14.34 25.76 -5.45
C PHE A 6 -13.72 26.74 -4.45
N LEU A 7 -14.09 28.00 -4.57
CA LEU A 7 -13.53 29.07 -3.75
C LEU A 7 -14.26 29.22 -2.41
N PRO A 8 -13.53 29.43 -1.31
CA PRO A 8 -14.15 29.60 0.00
C PRO A 8 -14.75 31.01 0.12
N PHE A 9 -15.92 31.11 0.74
CA PHE A 9 -16.63 32.38 0.92
C PHE A 9 -16.34 33.01 2.29
N GLY A 10 -16.10 34.32 2.27
CA GLY A 10 -16.07 35.13 3.48
C GLY A 10 -14.91 34.83 4.43
N ILE A 11 -13.74 34.37 3.97
CA ILE A 11 -12.59 34.03 4.82
C ILE A 11 -11.72 35.22 5.25
N GLY A 12 -12.00 36.42 4.76
CA GLY A 12 -11.22 37.63 5.06
C GLY A 12 -11.33 38.09 6.52
N ALA A 13 -10.34 38.86 6.96
CA ALA A 13 -10.36 39.52 8.26
C ALA A 13 -11.61 40.42 8.38
N GLY A 14 -12.29 40.36 9.54
CA GLY A 14 -13.50 41.14 9.78
C GLY A 14 -14.74 40.72 8.99
N ALA A 15 -14.71 39.58 8.29
CA ALA A 15 -15.86 39.15 7.50
C ALA A 15 -17.12 38.94 8.36
N ASN A 16 -18.26 39.39 7.81
CA ASN A 16 -19.56 39.46 8.48
C ASN A 16 -20.17 38.08 8.75
N VAL A 17 -19.65 37.37 9.76
CA VAL A 17 -20.17 36.10 10.27
C VAL A 17 -20.32 36.14 11.79
N LEU A 18 -21.14 35.24 12.33
CA LEU A 18 -21.31 35.05 13.76
C LEU A 18 -20.02 34.56 14.43
N THR A 19 -19.87 34.87 15.71
CA THR A 19 -18.84 34.24 16.54
C THR A 19 -19.16 32.76 16.72
N PRO A 20 -18.18 31.90 17.06
CA PRO A 20 -18.45 30.49 17.35
C PRO A 20 -19.51 30.26 18.43
N ALA A 21 -19.53 31.12 19.46
CA ALA A 21 -20.52 31.07 20.54
C ALA A 21 -21.93 31.39 20.03
N ASP A 22 -22.09 32.51 19.32
CA ASP A 22 -23.39 32.94 18.77
C ASP A 22 -23.93 31.94 17.74
N TRP A 23 -23.05 31.39 16.88
CA TRP A 23 -23.43 30.36 15.92
C TRP A 23 -23.90 29.08 16.60
N SER A 24 -23.20 28.65 17.64
CA SER A 24 -23.56 27.43 18.38
C SER A 24 -24.92 27.56 19.08
N ALA A 25 -25.21 28.77 19.59
CA ALA A 25 -26.45 29.11 20.28
C ALA A 25 -27.63 29.44 19.34
N LEU A 26 -27.38 29.69 18.04
CA LEU A 26 -28.41 30.10 17.09
C LEU A 26 -29.48 29.00 16.92
N PRO A 27 -30.76 29.25 17.29
CA PRO A 27 -31.81 28.24 17.18
C PRO A 27 -32.06 27.76 15.74
N ALA A 28 -31.87 28.64 14.76
CA ALA A 28 -32.03 28.34 13.34
C ALA A 28 -31.04 27.29 12.82
N ARG A 29 -29.92 27.02 13.51
CA ARG A 29 -28.98 25.95 13.12
C ARG A 29 -29.62 24.57 13.16
N GLY A 30 -30.56 24.35 14.09
CA GLY A 30 -31.22 23.04 14.25
C GLY A 30 -32.45 22.86 13.36
N LYS A 31 -33.25 23.91 13.14
CA LYS A 31 -34.54 23.83 12.43
C LYS A 31 -34.57 24.54 11.07
N GLY A 32 -33.49 25.22 10.70
CA GLY A 32 -33.49 26.17 9.59
C GLY A 32 -34.29 27.44 9.92
N PHE A 33 -34.30 28.38 8.96
CA PHE A 33 -35.15 29.56 9.02
C PHE A 33 -36.57 29.18 8.58
N ALA A 34 -37.58 29.46 9.41
CA ALA A 34 -38.97 29.11 9.13
C ALA A 34 -39.66 30.18 8.25
N SER A 35 -39.90 31.37 8.82
CA SER A 35 -40.48 32.52 8.13
C SER A 35 -39.90 33.82 8.69
N GLY A 36 -39.87 34.87 7.87
CA GLY A 36 -39.26 36.16 8.21
C GLY A 36 -37.86 36.34 7.64
N ALA A 37 -37.15 37.38 8.12
CA ALA A 37 -35.84 37.75 7.58
C ALA A 37 -34.70 36.97 8.25
N ALA A 38 -33.84 36.33 7.45
CA ALA A 38 -32.57 35.78 7.92
C ALA A 38 -31.50 36.87 7.89
N LYS A 39 -30.71 37.03 8.97
CA LYS A 39 -29.67 38.05 9.00
C LYS A 39 -28.53 37.62 8.10
N SER A 40 -27.99 38.55 7.31
CA SER A 40 -26.84 38.27 6.42
C SER A 40 -25.67 37.64 7.17
N LYS A 41 -25.41 38.06 8.42
CA LYS A 41 -24.38 37.51 9.29
C LYS A 41 -24.59 36.03 9.61
N GLU A 42 -25.83 35.58 9.76
CA GLU A 42 -26.18 34.17 9.99
C GLU A 42 -25.99 33.34 8.72
N LEU A 43 -26.49 33.84 7.58
CA LEU A 43 -26.35 33.17 6.28
C LEU A 43 -24.89 33.07 5.84
N ASN A 44 -24.12 34.15 5.98
CA ASN A 44 -22.68 34.16 5.69
C ASN A 44 -21.91 33.14 6.53
N THR A 45 -22.36 32.86 7.75
CA THR A 45 -21.74 31.84 8.62
C THR A 45 -21.92 30.44 8.02
N VAL A 46 -23.14 30.13 7.57
CA VAL A 46 -23.45 28.86 6.88
C VAL A 46 -22.65 28.75 5.59
N TRP A 47 -22.68 29.79 4.74
CA TRP A 47 -21.97 29.79 3.46
C TRP A 47 -20.46 29.65 3.64
N ARG A 48 -19.86 30.33 4.63
CA ARG A 48 -18.45 30.15 4.97
C ARG A 48 -18.16 28.70 5.35
N GLN A 49 -18.91 28.12 6.30
CA GLN A 49 -18.62 26.75 6.74
C GLN A 49 -18.70 25.75 5.58
N SER A 50 -19.74 25.83 4.74
CA SER A 50 -19.90 24.91 3.60
C SER A 50 -18.84 25.12 2.50
N SER A 51 -18.59 26.38 2.13
CA SER A 51 -17.63 26.70 1.05
C SER A 51 -16.17 26.45 1.45
N VAL A 52 -15.81 26.64 2.73
CA VAL A 52 -14.46 26.32 3.23
C VAL A 52 -14.20 24.84 3.14
N ILE A 53 -15.14 23.99 3.59
CA ILE A 53 -14.98 22.53 3.47
C ILE A 53 -14.90 22.12 1.99
N SER A 54 -15.78 22.66 1.15
CA SER A 54 -15.78 22.38 -0.30
C SER A 54 -14.44 22.75 -0.94
N SER A 55 -13.92 23.93 -0.61
CA SER A 55 -12.64 24.42 -1.13
C SER A 55 -11.46 23.56 -0.68
N VAL A 56 -11.41 23.17 0.60
CA VAL A 56 -10.35 22.31 1.14
C VAL A 56 -10.36 20.92 0.48
N VAL A 57 -11.54 20.32 0.32
CA VAL A 57 -11.67 19.02 -0.35
C VAL A 57 -11.24 19.13 -1.81
N ALA A 58 -11.69 20.16 -2.52
CA ALA A 58 -11.30 20.38 -3.91
C ALA A 58 -9.79 20.65 -4.05
N GLN A 59 -9.18 21.40 -3.12
CA GLN A 59 -7.74 21.61 -3.11
C GLN A 59 -6.98 20.30 -2.89
N CYS A 60 -7.42 19.48 -1.94
CA CYS A 60 -6.82 18.17 -1.68
C CYS A 60 -6.87 17.25 -2.91
N ILE A 61 -8.00 17.27 -3.64
CA ILE A 61 -8.14 16.56 -4.91
C ILE A 61 -7.16 17.12 -5.96
N ALA A 62 -7.07 18.45 -6.11
CA ALA A 62 -6.20 19.11 -7.07
C ALA A 62 -4.72 18.75 -6.81
N ASP A 63 -4.28 18.84 -5.55
CA ASP A 63 -2.91 18.56 -5.14
C ASP A 63 -2.55 17.08 -5.33
N SER A 64 -3.48 16.17 -5.00
CA SER A 64 -3.24 14.72 -5.09
C SER A 64 -3.30 14.17 -6.50
N SER A 65 -4.12 14.77 -7.37
CA SER A 65 -4.31 14.32 -8.75
C SER A 65 -3.44 15.06 -9.77
N GLY A 66 -2.95 16.25 -9.42
CA GLY A 66 -2.29 17.16 -10.35
C GLY A 66 -3.21 17.71 -11.46
N LYS A 67 -4.54 17.56 -11.31
CA LYS A 67 -5.55 17.98 -12.29
C LYS A 67 -6.45 19.08 -11.72
N ASP A 68 -6.92 19.95 -12.60
CA ASP A 68 -7.85 21.01 -12.23
C ASP A 68 -9.17 20.44 -11.69
N VAL A 69 -9.71 21.09 -10.66
CA VAL A 69 -11.01 20.79 -10.08
C VAL A 69 -11.94 21.96 -10.41
N LEU A 70 -12.75 21.75 -11.45
CA LEU A 70 -13.59 22.77 -12.09
C LEU A 70 -14.99 22.83 -11.47
N ASP A 71 -15.56 24.02 -11.36
CA ASP A 71 -16.95 24.25 -10.95
C ASP A 71 -17.87 24.33 -12.18
N ASN A 72 -17.99 23.22 -12.90
CA ASN A 72 -18.74 23.12 -14.17
C ASN A 72 -19.98 22.20 -14.07
N GLY A 73 -20.32 21.76 -12.85
CA GLY A 73 -21.44 20.85 -12.61
C GLY A 73 -21.17 19.37 -12.93
N ASP A 74 -19.96 18.99 -13.36
CA ASP A 74 -19.60 17.59 -13.60
C ASP A 74 -19.35 16.83 -12.29
N THR A 75 -20.45 16.38 -11.69
CA THR A 75 -20.42 15.60 -10.45
C THR A 75 -19.78 14.22 -10.63
N SER A 76 -19.73 13.69 -11.85
CA SER A 76 -19.12 12.38 -12.13
C SER A 76 -17.60 12.46 -12.01
N THR A 77 -17.00 13.47 -12.65
CA THR A 77 -15.56 13.74 -12.57
C THR A 77 -15.14 14.05 -11.14
N LEU A 78 -15.91 14.89 -10.43
CA LEU A 78 -15.61 15.22 -9.03
C LEU A 78 -15.67 13.98 -8.12
N LEU A 79 -16.68 13.13 -8.29
CA LEU A 79 -16.81 11.87 -7.54
C LEU A 79 -15.66 10.91 -7.86
N ALA A 80 -15.28 10.77 -9.13
CA ALA A 80 -14.17 9.91 -9.54
C ALA A 80 -12.83 10.40 -8.94
N ALA A 81 -12.62 11.70 -8.91
CA ALA A 81 -11.44 12.32 -8.32
C ALA A 81 -11.39 12.10 -6.80
N LEU A 82 -12.53 12.27 -6.10
CA LEU A 82 -12.63 11.97 -4.66
C LEU A 82 -12.38 10.48 -4.35
N LYS A 83 -12.92 9.55 -5.14
CA LYS A 83 -12.63 8.11 -4.98
C LYS A 83 -11.14 7.80 -5.17
N ASN A 84 -10.48 8.49 -6.10
CA ASN A 84 -9.04 8.33 -6.32
C ASN A 84 -8.18 8.89 -5.19
N LEU A 85 -8.63 9.97 -4.55
CA LEU A 85 -7.99 10.49 -3.35
C LEU A 85 -8.01 9.47 -2.20
N LEU A 86 -9.14 8.79 -1.99
CA LEU A 86 -9.31 7.83 -0.89
C LEU A 86 -8.62 6.49 -1.16
N THR A 87 -8.64 6.04 -2.40
CA THR A 87 -8.08 4.74 -2.81
C THR A 87 -7.44 4.90 -4.19
N PRO A 88 -6.13 5.19 -4.27
CA PRO A 88 -5.46 5.41 -5.54
C PRO A 88 -5.63 4.22 -6.49
N THR A 89 -6.04 4.49 -7.72
CA THR A 89 -6.17 3.46 -8.74
C THR A 89 -4.84 2.75 -8.96
N GLY A 90 -4.90 1.42 -8.99
CA GLY A 90 -3.75 0.56 -9.29
C GLY A 90 -2.97 0.06 -8.07
N VAL A 91 -3.25 0.54 -6.86
CA VAL A 91 -2.67 -0.01 -5.63
C VAL A 91 -3.32 -1.36 -5.31
N PRO A 92 -2.55 -2.47 -5.23
CA PRO A 92 -3.09 -3.75 -4.80
C PRO A 92 -3.47 -3.71 -3.32
N LEU A 93 -4.71 -4.06 -2.99
CA LEU A 93 -5.22 -4.12 -1.63
C LEU A 93 -5.68 -5.55 -1.28
N PRO A 94 -5.43 -6.01 -0.04
CA PRO A 94 -5.94 -7.30 0.42
C PRO A 94 -7.47 -7.27 0.55
N TRP A 95 -8.13 -8.31 0.06
CA TRP A 95 -9.58 -8.48 0.08
C TRP A 95 -9.99 -9.88 0.59
N PRO A 96 -10.92 -9.97 1.55
CA PRO A 96 -11.16 -11.21 2.30
C PRO A 96 -12.00 -12.26 1.57
N THR A 97 -12.77 -11.89 0.54
CA THR A 97 -13.68 -12.84 -0.13
C THR A 97 -13.21 -13.18 -1.54
N ALA A 98 -13.67 -14.32 -2.07
CA ALA A 98 -13.33 -14.78 -3.41
C ALA A 98 -13.81 -13.83 -4.51
N THR A 99 -14.86 -13.05 -4.29
CA THR A 99 -15.44 -12.15 -5.29
C THR A 99 -15.19 -10.70 -4.88
N PRO A 100 -14.45 -9.91 -5.68
CA PRO A 100 -14.23 -8.50 -5.38
C PRO A 100 -15.55 -7.70 -5.50
N PRO A 101 -15.65 -6.54 -4.85
CA PRO A 101 -16.78 -5.63 -5.08
C PRO A 101 -16.84 -5.15 -6.53
N THR A 102 -18.02 -4.73 -6.98
CA THR A 102 -18.19 -4.10 -8.30
C THR A 102 -17.23 -2.92 -8.46
N GLY A 103 -16.55 -2.84 -9.61
CA GLY A 103 -15.55 -1.79 -9.90
C GLY A 103 -14.13 -2.15 -9.48
N TRP A 104 -13.89 -3.37 -8.98
CA TRP A 104 -12.57 -3.89 -8.63
C TRP A 104 -12.20 -5.12 -9.45
N LEU A 105 -10.90 -5.28 -9.72
CA LEU A 105 -10.34 -6.39 -10.46
C LEU A 105 -9.34 -7.15 -9.60
N LYS A 106 -9.24 -8.45 -9.78
CA LYS A 106 -8.22 -9.28 -9.10
C LYS A 106 -6.87 -9.12 -9.77
N CYS A 107 -5.81 -9.11 -8.98
CA CYS A 107 -4.44 -9.29 -9.46
C CYS A 107 -4.14 -10.77 -9.69
N ASN A 108 -4.73 -11.35 -10.73
CA ASN A 108 -4.63 -12.77 -11.08
C ASN A 108 -4.07 -13.02 -12.50
N GLY A 109 -3.29 -12.08 -13.03
CA GLY A 109 -2.75 -12.17 -14.39
C GLY A 109 -3.73 -11.80 -15.51
N ALA A 110 -4.95 -11.35 -15.18
CA ALA A 110 -5.96 -11.04 -16.19
C ALA A 110 -5.63 -9.75 -16.98
N THR A 111 -6.06 -9.75 -18.24
CA THR A 111 -6.07 -8.54 -19.08
C THR A 111 -7.24 -7.63 -18.71
N PHE A 112 -7.11 -6.33 -18.96
CA PHE A 112 -8.19 -5.36 -18.78
C PHE A 112 -8.27 -4.38 -19.96
N SER A 113 -9.45 -3.79 -20.16
CA SER A 113 -9.65 -2.78 -21.19
C SER A 113 -9.04 -1.44 -20.78
N LYS A 114 -7.96 -1.05 -21.46
CA LYS A 114 -7.31 0.27 -21.25
C LYS A 114 -8.23 1.44 -21.61
N THR A 115 -9.16 1.22 -22.55
CA THR A 115 -10.16 2.22 -22.94
C THR A 115 -11.20 2.41 -21.86
N LEU A 116 -11.64 1.33 -21.20
CA LEU A 116 -12.61 1.39 -20.12
C LEU A 116 -11.98 1.88 -18.81
N TYR A 117 -10.71 1.56 -18.57
CA TYR A 117 -9.99 1.87 -17.34
C TYR A 117 -8.68 2.64 -17.61
N PRO A 118 -8.77 3.89 -18.12
CA PRO A 118 -7.58 4.65 -18.52
C PRO A 118 -6.66 5.00 -17.35
N ASN A 119 -7.21 5.27 -16.17
CA ASN A 119 -6.39 5.53 -14.97
C ASN A 119 -5.64 4.27 -14.51
N LEU A 120 -6.25 3.09 -14.65
CA LEU A 120 -5.56 1.83 -14.35
C LEU A 120 -4.46 1.53 -15.38
N ALA A 121 -4.67 1.93 -16.64
CA ALA A 121 -3.67 1.83 -17.70
C ALA A 121 -2.45 2.73 -17.48
N LEU A 122 -2.56 3.81 -16.69
CA LEU A 122 -1.38 4.59 -16.28
C LEU A 122 -0.52 3.81 -15.28
N ALA A 123 -1.15 3.07 -14.35
CA ALA A 123 -0.45 2.24 -13.37
C ALA A 123 0.06 0.91 -13.97
N TYR A 124 -0.70 0.30 -14.88
CA TYR A 124 -0.36 -0.95 -15.56
C TYR A 124 -0.42 -0.76 -17.10
N PRO A 125 0.63 -0.17 -17.71
CA PRO A 125 0.63 0.19 -19.14
C PRO A 125 0.47 -0.98 -20.11
N SER A 126 0.82 -2.19 -19.69
CA SER A 126 0.64 -3.42 -20.48
C SER A 126 -0.83 -3.77 -20.73
N GLY A 127 -1.77 -3.25 -19.92
CA GLY A 127 -3.16 -3.71 -19.93
C GLY A 127 -3.34 -5.07 -19.26
N VAL A 128 -2.36 -5.53 -18.49
CA VAL A 128 -2.37 -6.82 -17.77
C VAL A 128 -2.03 -6.57 -16.32
N LEU A 129 -2.83 -7.14 -15.41
CA LEU A 129 -2.55 -7.09 -13.98
C LEU A 129 -1.51 -8.16 -13.60
N PRO A 130 -0.67 -7.92 -12.58
CA PRO A 130 0.22 -8.95 -12.07
C PRO A 130 -0.60 -10.12 -11.52
N ASP A 131 -0.05 -11.33 -11.59
CA ASP A 131 -0.57 -12.45 -10.82
C ASP A 131 0.10 -12.46 -9.45
N LEU A 132 -0.64 -12.02 -8.42
CA LEU A 132 -0.14 -11.90 -7.05
C LEU A 132 -0.60 -13.06 -6.17
N ARG A 133 -1.17 -14.12 -6.75
CA ARG A 133 -1.61 -15.29 -5.99
C ARG A 133 -0.39 -16.05 -5.49
N GLY A 134 -0.22 -16.09 -4.16
CA GLY A 134 0.93 -16.74 -3.52
C GLY A 134 2.21 -15.88 -3.48
N GLU A 135 2.16 -14.64 -3.95
CA GLU A 135 3.31 -13.75 -4.01
C GLU A 135 3.41 -12.83 -2.78
N PHE A 136 4.64 -12.54 -2.38
CA PHE A 136 4.94 -11.47 -1.42
C PHE A 136 5.36 -10.20 -2.15
N ILE A 137 4.69 -9.08 -1.87
CA ILE A 137 5.10 -7.78 -2.40
C ILE A 137 6.27 -7.27 -1.58
N ARG A 138 7.40 -6.99 -2.25
CA ARG A 138 8.60 -6.38 -1.66
C ARG A 138 8.85 -4.99 -2.22
N GLY A 139 9.48 -4.13 -1.42
CA GLY A 139 9.95 -2.83 -1.88
C GLY A 139 10.96 -2.97 -3.02
N TRP A 140 10.83 -2.12 -4.04
CA TRP A 140 11.81 -2.03 -5.12
C TRP A 140 13.09 -1.35 -4.61
N ASP A 141 14.25 -1.84 -5.05
CA ASP A 141 15.55 -1.36 -4.60
C ASP A 141 15.81 0.10 -4.97
N ASP A 142 15.37 0.51 -6.16
CA ASP A 142 15.52 1.88 -6.70
C ASP A 142 16.92 2.49 -6.48
N GLY A 143 17.96 1.68 -6.66
CA GLY A 143 19.36 2.10 -6.52
C GLY A 143 19.93 2.08 -5.10
N ARG A 144 19.20 1.59 -4.09
CA ARG A 144 19.70 1.46 -2.71
C ARG A 144 20.82 0.42 -2.57
N GLY A 145 20.92 -0.55 -3.48
CA GLY A 145 22.00 -1.55 -3.49
C GLY A 145 21.75 -2.79 -2.64
N VAL A 146 20.51 -3.03 -2.19
CA VAL A 146 20.11 -4.21 -1.40
C VAL A 146 19.56 -5.33 -2.28
N ASP A 147 18.81 -5.01 -3.34
CA ASP A 147 18.26 -5.97 -4.32
C ASP A 147 18.53 -5.47 -5.76
N THR A 148 19.82 -5.32 -6.08
CA THR A 148 20.30 -4.75 -7.35
C THR A 148 19.91 -5.59 -8.57
N GLY A 149 19.69 -4.92 -9.70
CA GLY A 149 19.38 -5.56 -10.99
C GLY A 149 17.91 -5.94 -11.18
N ARG A 150 17.04 -5.53 -10.25
CA ARG A 150 15.60 -5.81 -10.28
C ARG A 150 14.82 -4.64 -10.88
N THR A 151 13.81 -4.96 -11.67
CA THR A 151 12.84 -3.98 -12.20
C THR A 151 11.50 -4.13 -11.50
N LEU A 152 10.69 -3.08 -11.49
CA LEU A 152 9.31 -3.14 -11.00
C LEU A 152 8.54 -4.30 -11.67
N ILE A 153 7.67 -4.96 -10.90
CA ILE A 153 6.80 -6.08 -11.34
C ILE A 153 7.55 -7.37 -11.76
N SER A 154 8.87 -7.41 -11.74
CA SER A 154 9.61 -8.65 -12.04
C SER A 154 9.37 -9.72 -10.95
N PRO A 155 9.15 -11.00 -11.30
CA PRO A 155 9.03 -12.08 -10.32
C PRO A 155 10.41 -12.51 -9.81
N GLN A 156 10.49 -13.09 -8.61
CA GLN A 156 11.71 -13.68 -8.06
C GLN A 156 11.35 -14.97 -7.36
N THR A 157 12.09 -16.05 -7.64
CA THR A 157 11.97 -17.29 -6.86
C THR A 157 12.51 -17.08 -5.45
N ASP A 158 12.17 -17.99 -4.56
CA ASP A 158 12.76 -18.05 -3.24
C ASP A 158 14.30 -18.13 -3.32
N LYS A 159 14.96 -17.58 -2.30
CA LYS A 159 16.42 -17.61 -2.15
C LYS A 159 16.77 -17.80 -0.70
N MET A 160 17.61 -18.80 -0.42
CA MET A 160 18.27 -18.96 0.86
C MET A 160 19.68 -18.37 0.81
N ARG A 161 20.09 -17.72 1.90
CA ARG A 161 21.46 -17.19 2.01
C ARG A 161 22.44 -18.37 1.93
N LYS A 162 23.47 -18.25 1.10
CA LYS A 162 24.56 -19.22 1.05
C LYS A 162 25.15 -19.36 2.46
N HIS A 163 25.20 -20.60 2.94
CA HIS A 163 25.80 -20.97 4.21
C HIS A 163 26.50 -22.32 4.03
N ASN A 164 27.36 -22.68 4.98
CA ASN A 164 28.07 -23.94 5.02
C ASN A 164 27.75 -24.69 6.31
N HIS A 165 27.72 -26.01 6.20
CA HIS A 165 27.70 -26.91 7.35
C HIS A 165 29.09 -27.53 7.51
N ALA A 166 29.56 -27.64 8.74
CA ALA A 166 30.73 -28.45 9.06
C ALA A 166 30.25 -29.76 9.67
N LEU A 167 30.51 -30.87 8.98
CA LEU A 167 30.22 -32.21 9.47
C LEU A 167 31.51 -32.80 10.03
N LEU A 168 31.43 -33.35 11.24
CA LEU A 168 32.57 -33.89 11.98
C LEU A 168 32.40 -35.40 12.10
N PHE A 169 33.32 -36.18 11.54
CA PHE A 169 33.31 -37.65 11.57
C PHE A 169 34.48 -38.19 12.40
N GLY A 170 34.25 -39.27 13.15
CA GLY A 170 35.30 -39.99 13.89
C GLY A 170 36.03 -41.04 13.03
N ASN A 171 37.30 -41.35 13.35
CA ASN A 171 38.15 -42.31 12.62
C ASN A 171 38.02 -43.78 13.10
N GLY A 172 36.91 -44.14 13.77
CA GLY A 172 36.64 -45.53 14.16
C GLY A 172 37.58 -46.18 15.21
N THR A 173 38.56 -45.48 15.76
CA THR A 173 39.57 -46.04 16.70
C THR A 173 39.23 -45.88 18.19
N GLY A 174 38.01 -45.42 18.53
CA GLY A 174 37.54 -45.29 19.93
C GLY A 174 38.13 -44.14 20.75
N ASN A 175 39.13 -43.43 20.21
CA ASN A 175 39.70 -42.23 20.83
C ASN A 175 39.02 -40.96 20.28
N LYS A 176 38.92 -39.89 21.10
CA LYS A 176 38.55 -38.56 20.62
C LYS A 176 39.59 -38.12 19.57
N VAL A 177 39.22 -38.21 18.29
CA VAL A 177 40.05 -37.68 17.21
C VAL A 177 39.62 -36.25 16.90
N PRO A 178 40.56 -35.31 16.69
CA PRO A 178 40.23 -34.02 16.12
C PRO A 178 39.46 -34.26 14.82
N ALA A 179 38.23 -33.76 14.73
CA ALA A 179 37.44 -33.92 13.53
C ALA A 179 37.90 -32.86 12.53
N VAL A 180 38.71 -33.27 11.56
CA VAL A 180 39.42 -32.34 10.66
C VAL A 180 38.55 -32.08 9.44
N HIS A 181 38.13 -30.83 9.25
CA HIS A 181 37.58 -30.35 7.99
C HIS A 181 38.75 -30.22 6.99
N GLU A 182 38.80 -31.09 5.98
CA GLU A 182 39.99 -31.35 5.14
C GLU A 182 40.56 -30.10 4.44
N MET A 183 39.73 -29.04 4.29
CA MET A 183 40.07 -27.78 3.62
C MET A 183 40.37 -26.57 4.52
N TYR A 184 40.36 -26.69 5.87
CA TYR A 184 40.61 -25.57 6.81
C TYR A 184 41.80 -25.77 7.77
N ARG A 185 42.80 -26.54 7.35
CA ARG A 185 43.97 -26.91 8.16
C ARG A 185 44.87 -25.75 8.66
N ALA A 186 44.61 -24.49 8.33
CA ALA A 186 45.58 -23.41 8.54
C ALA A 186 45.11 -22.17 9.32
N SER A 187 43.90 -22.07 9.88
CA SER A 187 43.53 -20.82 10.59
C SER A 187 42.45 -20.85 11.68
N SER A 188 41.93 -21.99 12.16
CA SER A 188 40.98 -22.00 13.28
C SER A 188 41.66 -22.20 14.63
N SER A 189 41.42 -21.29 15.59
CA SER A 189 41.92 -21.39 16.97
C SER A 189 41.11 -22.36 17.86
N GLN A 190 39.96 -22.83 17.39
CA GLN A 190 39.11 -23.79 18.08
C GLN A 190 39.21 -25.18 17.42
N THR A 191 39.48 -26.19 18.24
CA THR A 191 39.51 -27.61 17.86
C THR A 191 38.28 -28.31 18.42
N TYR A 192 37.49 -28.95 17.55
CA TYR A 192 36.30 -29.71 17.94
C TYR A 192 36.59 -31.23 17.88
N PHE A 193 35.97 -32.00 18.78
CA PHE A 193 36.13 -33.46 18.88
C PHE A 193 34.79 -34.16 18.60
N ALA A 194 34.82 -35.29 17.88
CA ALA A 194 33.65 -36.16 17.69
C ALA A 194 33.64 -37.33 18.71
N TYR A 195 32.44 -37.80 19.11
CA TYR A 195 32.24 -38.97 19.99
C TYR A 195 31.72 -40.19 19.20
N TYR A 196 31.90 -41.40 19.73
CA TYR A 196 31.63 -42.70 19.07
C TYR A 196 30.14 -42.95 18.75
N GLY A 197 29.87 -43.74 17.70
CA GLY A 197 28.72 -44.65 17.62
C GLY A 197 27.56 -44.27 16.69
N GLU A 198 27.44 -43.00 16.29
CA GLU A 198 26.25 -42.50 15.57
C GLU A 198 26.63 -41.61 14.35
N SER A 199 27.75 -41.88 13.68
CA SER A 199 28.15 -41.08 12.51
C SER A 199 27.43 -41.54 11.23
N GLY A 200 26.17 -41.13 11.11
CA GLY A 200 25.44 -41.04 9.84
C GLY A 200 24.78 -39.66 9.77
N VAL A 201 25.23 -38.79 8.86
CA VAL A 201 24.52 -37.52 8.61
C VAL A 201 23.42 -37.82 7.60
N TYR A 202 22.25 -38.18 8.12
CA TYR A 202 21.03 -38.25 7.32
C TYR A 202 20.46 -36.84 7.21
N ILE A 203 20.91 -36.09 6.20
CA ILE A 203 20.18 -34.89 5.75
C ILE A 203 19.00 -35.42 4.93
N THR A 204 17.92 -35.76 5.62
CA THR A 204 16.64 -35.96 4.93
C THR A 204 16.17 -34.63 4.36
N GLU A 205 15.34 -34.64 3.32
CA GLU A 205 14.70 -33.40 2.85
C GLU A 205 14.03 -32.72 4.04
N GLU A 206 14.55 -31.55 4.43
CA GLU A 206 13.95 -30.71 5.45
C GLU A 206 13.37 -29.49 4.75
N GLY A 207 12.04 -29.52 4.66
CA GLY A 207 11.24 -28.60 3.88
C GLY A 207 9.77 -28.96 4.03
N GLY A 208 9.13 -28.44 5.08
CA GLY A 208 7.71 -28.10 4.99
C GLY A 208 7.55 -26.80 4.20
N ASN A 209 6.32 -26.27 4.12
CA ASN A 209 5.98 -24.94 3.57
C ASN A 209 6.68 -23.74 4.29
N GLU A 210 7.76 -23.98 5.04
CA GLU A 210 8.20 -23.28 6.25
C GLU A 210 9.27 -22.21 6.01
N THR A 211 9.89 -22.18 4.83
CA THR A 211 10.63 -20.99 4.37
C THR A 211 9.70 -19.86 3.90
N ALA A 212 8.39 -19.97 4.15
CA ALA A 212 7.45 -18.87 3.98
C ALA A 212 7.06 -18.27 5.35
N PRO A 213 6.98 -16.94 5.48
CA PRO A 213 6.33 -16.31 6.62
C PRO A 213 4.93 -16.89 6.84
N ARG A 214 4.55 -17.15 8.09
CA ARG A 214 3.16 -17.47 8.45
C ARG A 214 2.25 -16.37 7.93
N ASN A 215 1.23 -16.72 7.14
CA ASN A 215 0.34 -15.76 6.49
C ASN A 215 -1.11 -16.24 6.48
N ILE A 216 -2.03 -15.32 6.18
CA ILE A 216 -3.46 -15.60 5.94
C ILE A 216 -3.76 -15.20 4.50
N ALA A 217 -4.44 -16.09 3.76
CA ALA A 217 -4.74 -15.87 2.36
C ALA A 217 -5.84 -14.81 2.17
N PHE A 218 -5.51 -13.74 1.46
CA PHE A 218 -6.43 -12.71 0.96
C PHE A 218 -6.27 -12.62 -0.56
N ASN A 219 -7.30 -12.18 -1.27
CA ASN A 219 -7.13 -11.75 -2.66
C ASN A 219 -6.39 -10.42 -2.70
N TYR A 220 -5.55 -10.20 -3.70
CA TYR A 220 -5.14 -8.85 -4.08
C TYR A 220 -6.08 -8.32 -5.14
N ILE A 221 -6.64 -7.13 -4.90
CA ILE A 221 -7.55 -6.45 -5.82
C ILE A 221 -7.08 -5.02 -6.08
N VAL A 222 -7.35 -4.52 -7.27
CA VAL A 222 -7.12 -3.12 -7.66
C VAL A 222 -8.42 -2.46 -8.06
N ARG A 223 -8.56 -1.18 -7.74
CA ARG A 223 -9.70 -0.37 -8.16
C ARG A 223 -9.61 -0.12 -9.66
N ALA A 224 -10.65 -0.43 -10.41
CA ALA A 224 -10.72 -0.20 -11.85
C ALA A 224 -11.46 1.11 -12.20
N ALA A 225 -12.35 1.59 -11.33
CA ALA A 225 -13.13 2.82 -11.51
C ALA A 225 -13.16 3.70 -10.26
#